data_AF-A0A350BZ60-F1
#
_entry.id   AF-A0A350BZ60-F1
#
_cell.length_a   1.000
_cell.length_b   1.000
_cell.length_c   1.000
_cell.angle_alpha   90.00
_cell.angle_beta   90.00
_cell.angle_gamma   90.00
#
_symmetry.space_group_name_H-M   'P 1'
#
loop_
_entity.id
_entity.type
_entity.pdbx_description
1 polymer ?
#
loop_
_entity_poly.entity_id
_entity_poly.type
_entity_poly.pdbx_seq_one_letter_code
_entity_poly.pdbx_strand_id
1 'polypeptide(L)'
;MIKSDITGEYIPEAMKNKRPMAFMIDNVSGAVPQSGISQASMYFEATVEGSLTRMMAVFEDYSNLPRVGPLRSCRDYFVSLAAGLDELYVHYGQAAYALPYLESDDVDNISGLAWYTDQVFYRDNSFHSAPHNAYTSTDGLLRGIEIRGYRTEHYDGYKPQYKFHWVGEESNFDDGQDAAFVALGYPYNKPKFYYQPDSGLYLREEYGAPHIDVENGEQIAVKNIIIEFQNYANYQESQYLHFDTTAGGKGKYITNGKAIDITWERPSFYEPVTYKTLDGKELELNTGKTFVCLVQNENIRACQFGASEETATCCVSEEEAAAAEVYNTEWRAAYKYGEDPYLSIMAHERDAAIASHGGQSKVQVGMGNGDF
;
A
#
# COMPACT_ATOMS: atom_id res chain seq x y z
N MET A 1 -11.82 -5.06 -25.06
CA MET A 1 -11.77 -4.61 -23.66
C MET A 1 -12.01 -5.80 -22.77
N ILE A 2 -11.30 -5.87 -21.65
CA ILE A 2 -11.49 -6.87 -20.59
C ILE A 2 -11.76 -6.14 -19.28
N LYS A 3 -12.20 -6.86 -18.25
CA LYS A 3 -12.32 -6.32 -16.90
C LYS A 3 -10.94 -6.32 -16.23
N SER A 4 -10.55 -5.22 -15.60
CA SER A 4 -9.35 -5.11 -14.77
C SER A 4 -9.51 -5.95 -13.50
N ASP A 5 -8.44 -6.64 -13.11
CA ASP A 5 -8.36 -7.40 -11.86
C ASP A 5 -8.03 -6.50 -10.64
N ILE A 6 -7.65 -5.24 -10.88
CA ILE A 6 -7.25 -4.26 -9.85
C ILE A 6 -8.30 -3.16 -9.63
N THR A 7 -9.04 -2.75 -10.66
CA THR A 7 -10.05 -1.68 -10.57
C THR A 7 -11.45 -2.16 -10.95
N GLY A 8 -11.59 -3.29 -11.64
CA GLY A 8 -12.88 -3.72 -12.21
C GLY A 8 -13.30 -2.92 -13.45
N GLU A 9 -12.55 -1.91 -13.87
CA GLU A 9 -12.86 -1.09 -15.05
C GLU A 9 -12.59 -1.85 -16.35
N TYR A 10 -13.11 -1.34 -17.46
CA TYR A 10 -12.74 -1.85 -18.77
C TYR A 10 -11.34 -1.37 -19.17
N ILE A 11 -10.43 -2.30 -19.39
CA ILE A 11 -9.06 -2.04 -19.87
C ILE A 11 -8.80 -2.69 -21.25
N PRO A 12 -7.81 -2.22 -22.01
CA PRO A 12 -7.41 -2.83 -23.27
C PRO A 12 -7.05 -4.32 -23.09
N GLU A 13 -7.36 -5.15 -24.09
CA GLU A 13 -7.05 -6.59 -24.03
C GLU A 13 -5.54 -6.86 -24.00
N ALA A 14 -4.71 -5.93 -24.47
CA ALA A 14 -3.25 -6.00 -24.37
C ALA A 14 -2.73 -5.95 -22.92
N MET A 15 -3.56 -5.48 -21.97
CA MET A 15 -3.25 -5.48 -20.53
C MET A 15 -3.62 -6.79 -19.85
N LYS A 16 -4.23 -7.74 -20.57
CA LYS A 16 -4.57 -9.05 -20.02
C LYS A 16 -3.35 -9.73 -19.44
N ASN A 17 -3.48 -10.22 -18.21
CA ASN A 17 -2.44 -10.92 -17.46
C ASN A 17 -1.16 -10.10 -17.21
N LYS A 18 -1.12 -8.79 -17.51
CA LYS A 18 0.05 -7.98 -17.20
C LYS A 18 0.17 -7.82 -15.69
N ARG A 19 1.38 -8.05 -15.17
CA ARG A 19 1.66 -7.80 -13.75
C ARG A 19 1.59 -6.31 -13.50
N PRO A 20 0.97 -5.87 -12.39
CA PRO A 20 1.09 -4.48 -11.98
C PRO A 20 2.50 -4.19 -11.45
N MET A 21 2.79 -2.90 -11.28
CA MET A 21 4.01 -2.41 -10.66
C MET A 21 3.67 -1.59 -9.42
N ALA A 22 4.23 -1.97 -8.28
CA ALA A 22 4.01 -1.29 -7.00
C ALA A 22 5.22 -0.43 -6.66
N PHE A 23 5.00 0.84 -6.38
CA PHE A 23 6.06 1.80 -6.09
C PHE A 23 5.96 2.25 -4.64
N MET A 24 7.07 2.17 -3.91
CA MET A 24 7.18 2.80 -2.61
C MET A 24 7.42 4.30 -2.78
N ILE A 25 6.40 5.09 -2.44
CA ILE A 25 6.33 6.53 -2.61
C ILE A 25 6.53 7.24 -1.27
N ASP A 26 7.43 8.22 -1.23
CA ASP A 26 7.60 9.11 -0.09
C ASP A 26 6.33 9.94 0.12
N ASN A 27 5.92 10.09 1.37
CA ASN A 27 4.66 10.75 1.71
C ASN A 27 4.82 11.76 2.85
N VAL A 28 6.05 12.24 3.07
CA VAL A 28 6.30 13.35 4.00
C VAL A 28 5.96 14.69 3.35
N SER A 29 5.73 15.73 4.15
CA SER A 29 5.42 17.08 3.64
C SER A 29 6.49 17.67 2.72
N GLY A 30 7.76 17.27 2.86
CA GLY A 30 8.86 17.67 1.98
C GLY A 30 8.95 16.87 0.66
N ALA A 31 8.05 15.92 0.45
CA ALA A 31 7.98 15.07 -0.74
C ALA A 31 6.65 15.19 -1.50
N VAL A 32 5.70 16.00 -0.99
CA VAL A 32 4.43 16.32 -1.67
C VAL A 32 4.55 17.68 -2.38
N PRO A 33 3.94 17.86 -3.57
CA PRO A 33 3.22 16.85 -4.36
C PRO A 33 4.15 15.84 -5.05
N GLN A 34 3.74 14.57 -5.10
CA GLN A 34 4.47 13.52 -5.83
C GLN A 34 4.21 13.57 -7.34
N SER A 35 5.01 12.81 -8.10
CA SER A 35 4.95 12.65 -9.55
C SER A 35 4.33 11.32 -9.96
N GLY A 36 3.42 11.37 -10.92
CA GLY A 36 2.84 10.23 -11.63
C GLY A 36 1.81 9.46 -10.80
N ILE A 37 1.64 9.80 -9.52
CA ILE A 37 0.82 9.05 -8.58
C ILE A 37 -0.65 9.04 -8.94
N SER A 38 -1.18 10.04 -9.66
CA SER A 38 -2.59 10.04 -10.10
C SER A 38 -2.93 8.90 -11.06
N GLN A 39 -1.94 8.35 -11.77
CA GLN A 39 -2.14 7.23 -12.70
C GLN A 39 -2.23 5.87 -12.00
N ALA A 40 -1.95 5.79 -10.69
CA ALA A 40 -2.07 4.52 -9.97
C ALA A 40 -3.53 4.03 -9.91
N SER A 41 -3.67 2.72 -10.06
CA SER A 41 -4.94 1.99 -9.98
C SER A 41 -5.34 1.68 -8.54
N MET A 42 -4.35 1.54 -7.65
CA MET A 42 -4.56 1.25 -6.23
C MET A 42 -3.46 1.88 -5.37
N TYR A 43 -3.80 2.19 -4.13
CA TYR A 43 -2.88 2.77 -3.16
C TYR A 43 -2.95 2.00 -1.86
N PHE A 44 -1.81 1.90 -1.18
CA PHE A 44 -1.74 1.46 0.22
C PHE A 44 -1.04 2.53 1.03
N GLU A 45 -1.55 2.83 2.21
CA GLU A 45 -0.91 3.76 3.13
C GLU A 45 -0.81 3.15 4.53
N ALA A 46 0.33 3.35 5.16
CA ALA A 46 0.60 2.89 6.51
C ALA A 46 1.63 3.81 7.19
N THR A 47 1.61 3.84 8.52
CA THR A 47 2.62 4.57 9.30
C THR A 47 4.00 3.91 9.15
N VAL A 48 5.03 4.73 9.23
CA VAL A 48 6.46 4.36 9.32
C VAL A 48 7.06 5.04 10.56
N GLU A 49 8.39 5.10 10.66
CA GLU A 49 9.08 5.71 11.81
C GLU A 49 8.63 7.16 12.05
N GLY A 50 8.48 7.53 13.33
CA GLY A 50 8.09 8.89 13.72
C GLY A 50 6.62 9.24 13.42
N SER A 51 5.77 8.23 13.20
CA SER A 51 4.33 8.39 12.91
C SER A 51 4.01 9.16 11.62
N LEU A 52 5.01 9.30 10.74
CA LEU A 52 4.84 9.68 9.35
C LEU A 52 4.18 8.51 8.60
N THR A 53 3.59 8.75 7.44
CA THR A 53 3.15 7.66 6.56
C THR A 53 4.07 7.53 5.35
N ARG A 54 3.98 6.37 4.72
CA ARG A 54 4.48 6.12 3.38
C ARG A 54 3.35 5.54 2.55
N MET A 55 3.38 5.77 1.25
CA MET A 55 2.39 5.26 0.33
C MET A 55 3.03 4.22 -0.59
N MET A 56 2.29 3.17 -0.92
CA MET A 56 2.60 2.27 -2.02
C MET A 56 1.57 2.48 -3.12
N ALA A 57 2.01 2.90 -4.30
CA ALA A 57 1.12 3.16 -5.43
C ALA A 57 1.27 2.03 -6.47
N VAL A 58 0.18 1.39 -6.84
CA VAL A 58 0.14 0.25 -7.76
C VAL A 58 -0.41 0.68 -9.11
N PHE A 59 0.38 0.45 -10.15
CA PHE A 59 0.09 0.83 -11.52
C PHE A 59 -0.17 -0.42 -12.34
N GLU A 60 -1.37 -0.55 -12.90
CA GLU A 60 -1.69 -1.63 -13.81
C GLU A 60 -1.06 -1.38 -15.19
N ASP A 61 -1.01 -0.11 -15.63
CA ASP A 61 -0.32 0.35 -16.82
C ASP A 61 0.86 1.27 -16.46
N TYR A 62 2.08 0.82 -16.76
CA TYR A 62 3.31 1.57 -16.58
C TYR A 62 4.01 1.89 -17.91
N SER A 63 3.27 1.88 -19.03
CA SER A 63 3.82 2.13 -20.36
C SER A 63 4.09 3.61 -20.67
N ASN A 64 3.56 4.54 -19.87
CA ASN A 64 3.72 5.98 -20.11
C ASN A 64 3.84 6.80 -18.82
N LEU A 65 4.93 6.58 -18.09
CA LEU A 65 5.27 7.25 -16.84
C LEU A 65 6.54 8.09 -17.05
N PRO A 66 6.42 9.41 -17.35
CA PRO A 66 7.60 10.26 -17.54
C PRO A 66 8.43 10.37 -16.26
N ARG A 67 7.75 10.40 -15.10
CA ARG A 67 8.37 10.45 -13.78
C ARG A 67 7.44 9.86 -12.73
N VAL A 68 7.99 9.02 -11.86
CA VAL A 68 7.31 8.45 -10.68
C VAL A 68 8.19 8.63 -9.45
N GLY A 69 7.60 9.15 -8.37
CA GLY A 69 8.29 9.36 -7.09
C GLY A 69 7.82 10.63 -6.37
N PRO A 70 8.51 11.09 -5.32
CA PRO A 70 9.79 10.55 -4.86
C PRO A 70 9.68 9.11 -4.37
N LEU A 71 10.60 8.26 -4.80
CA LEU A 71 10.69 6.87 -4.34
C LEU A 71 11.35 6.81 -2.97
N ARG A 72 10.93 5.83 -2.17
CA ARG A 72 11.38 5.69 -0.80
C ARG A 72 11.55 4.26 -0.34
N SER A 73 11.96 4.15 0.92
CA SER A 73 12.38 2.90 1.50
C SER A 73 11.22 1.91 1.66
N CYS A 74 11.51 0.63 1.41
CA CYS A 74 10.60 -0.47 1.68
C CYS A 74 10.46 -0.77 3.18
N ARG A 75 9.27 -1.25 3.58
CA ARG A 75 9.03 -1.96 4.84
C ARG A 75 8.36 -3.30 4.51
N ASP A 76 8.56 -4.30 5.36
CA ASP A 76 8.09 -5.68 5.22
C ASP A 76 6.57 -5.75 4.98
N TYR A 77 5.77 -5.02 5.74
CA TYR A 77 4.31 -5.04 5.59
C TYR A 77 3.84 -4.51 4.23
N PHE A 78 4.59 -3.61 3.57
CA PHE A 78 4.28 -3.24 2.19
C PHE A 78 4.59 -4.37 1.20
N VAL A 79 5.65 -5.16 1.45
CA VAL A 79 5.92 -6.35 0.64
C VAL A 79 4.78 -7.36 0.79
N SER A 80 4.27 -7.56 2.02
CA SER A 80 3.11 -8.44 2.23
C SER A 80 1.84 -7.93 1.57
N LEU A 81 1.59 -6.61 1.63
CA LEU A 81 0.44 -6.00 0.95
C LEU A 81 0.51 -6.14 -0.56
N ALA A 82 1.73 -6.08 -1.10
CA ALA A 82 1.98 -6.17 -2.52
C ALA A 82 1.85 -7.62 -3.00
N ALA A 83 2.42 -8.60 -2.28
CA ALA A 83 2.56 -10.00 -2.70
C ALA A 83 1.28 -10.67 -3.27
N GLY A 84 0.09 -10.33 -2.75
CA GLY A 84 -1.18 -10.87 -3.28
C GLY A 84 -1.55 -10.38 -4.70
N LEU A 85 -0.82 -9.39 -5.22
CA LEU A 85 -1.01 -8.80 -6.54
C LEU A 85 -0.05 -9.34 -7.59
N ASP A 86 0.92 -10.19 -7.23
CA ASP A 86 1.92 -10.71 -8.14
C ASP A 86 2.64 -9.61 -8.95
N GLU A 87 3.02 -8.55 -8.24
CA GLU A 87 3.52 -7.29 -8.77
C GLU A 87 5.04 -7.29 -9.00
N LEU A 88 5.50 -6.27 -9.71
CA LEU A 88 6.90 -5.84 -9.72
C LEU A 88 7.09 -4.74 -8.67
N TYR A 89 7.91 -4.97 -7.65
CA TYR A 89 8.02 -4.09 -6.49
C TYR A 89 9.19 -3.11 -6.58
N VAL A 90 8.93 -1.81 -6.71
CA VAL A 90 9.92 -0.76 -6.94
C VAL A 90 10.12 0.08 -5.69
N HIS A 91 11.37 0.22 -5.23
CA HIS A 91 11.68 0.97 -4.02
C HIS A 91 13.06 1.62 -4.07
N TYR A 92 13.28 2.65 -3.25
CA TYR A 92 14.59 3.29 -3.09
C TYR A 92 15.01 3.26 -1.61
N GLY A 93 15.81 2.24 -1.27
CA GLY A 93 16.18 1.90 0.10
C GLY A 93 15.20 0.91 0.75
N GLN A 94 15.52 0.43 1.95
CA GLN A 94 14.73 -0.57 2.67
C GLN A 94 15.06 -0.59 4.16
N ALA A 95 14.15 -1.09 5.00
CA ALA A 95 14.50 -1.51 6.36
C ALA A 95 15.32 -2.80 6.31
N ALA A 96 16.20 -2.99 7.29
CA ALA A 96 16.92 -4.25 7.46
C ALA A 96 15.94 -5.44 7.57
N TYR A 97 14.79 -5.25 8.22
CA TYR A 97 13.76 -6.28 8.37
C TYR A 97 13.01 -6.63 7.08
N ALA A 98 13.06 -5.78 6.05
CA ALA A 98 12.46 -6.07 4.75
C ALA A 98 13.38 -6.89 3.83
N LEU A 99 14.69 -6.93 4.12
CA LEU A 99 15.69 -7.60 3.27
C LEU A 99 15.38 -9.09 3.02
N PRO A 100 15.05 -9.92 4.03
CA PRO A 100 14.69 -11.33 3.81
C PRO A 100 13.63 -11.54 2.73
N TYR A 101 12.57 -10.73 2.77
CA TYR A 101 11.45 -10.82 1.83
C TYR A 101 11.83 -10.33 0.44
N LEU A 102 12.59 -9.23 0.36
CA LEU A 102 13.10 -8.72 -0.91
C LEU A 102 14.15 -9.64 -1.56
N GLU A 103 14.79 -10.51 -0.79
CA GLU A 103 15.76 -11.49 -1.26
C GLU A 103 15.13 -12.82 -1.68
N SER A 104 13.87 -13.08 -1.32
CA SER A 104 13.18 -14.32 -1.63
C SER A 104 12.87 -14.47 -3.12
N ASP A 105 12.54 -15.69 -3.54
CA ASP A 105 12.06 -16.00 -4.90
C ASP A 105 10.61 -15.54 -5.15
N ASP A 106 9.90 -15.18 -4.09
CA ASP A 106 8.50 -14.77 -4.16
C ASP A 106 8.34 -13.27 -4.47
N VAL A 107 9.41 -12.47 -4.37
CA VAL A 107 9.36 -11.01 -4.55
C VAL A 107 10.31 -10.53 -5.64
N ASP A 108 9.74 -10.19 -6.80
CA ASP A 108 10.48 -9.52 -7.87
C ASP A 108 10.55 -8.01 -7.59
N ASN A 109 11.71 -7.53 -7.13
CA ASN A 109 11.89 -6.12 -6.79
C ASN A 109 12.95 -5.41 -7.65
N ILE A 110 12.72 -4.13 -7.91
CA ILE A 110 13.67 -3.22 -8.56
C ILE A 110 14.12 -2.20 -7.51
N SER A 111 15.37 -2.34 -7.06
CA SER A 111 15.92 -1.58 -5.94
C SER A 111 16.81 -0.43 -6.39
N GLY A 112 16.54 0.78 -5.89
CA GLY A 112 17.37 1.96 -6.06
C GLY A 112 18.75 1.89 -5.38
N LEU A 113 19.00 0.85 -4.58
CA LEU A 113 20.33 0.57 -4.01
C LEU A 113 21.13 -0.45 -4.83
N ALA A 114 20.56 -0.99 -5.91
CA ALA A 114 21.23 -1.98 -6.73
C ALA A 114 22.35 -1.36 -7.59
N TRP A 115 23.29 -2.19 -8.05
CA TRP A 115 24.40 -1.78 -8.93
C TRP A 115 23.95 -1.12 -10.25
N TYR A 116 22.71 -1.35 -10.68
CA TYR A 116 22.12 -0.78 -11.89
C TYR A 116 21.35 0.53 -11.64
N THR A 117 21.45 1.13 -10.44
CA THR A 117 20.64 2.28 -10.04
C THR A 117 20.66 3.42 -11.08
N ASP A 118 21.85 3.79 -11.59
CA ASP A 118 22.00 4.88 -12.57
C ASP A 118 21.39 4.59 -13.96
N GLN A 119 20.96 3.35 -14.23
CA GLN A 119 20.25 2.97 -15.46
C GLN A 119 18.73 2.99 -15.30
N VAL A 120 18.23 3.00 -14.07
CA VAL A 120 16.81 2.78 -13.74
C VAL A 120 16.22 3.97 -12.98
N PHE A 121 17.01 4.58 -12.11
CA PHE A 121 16.63 5.65 -11.22
C PHE A 121 17.48 6.89 -11.48
N TYR A 122 16.97 8.04 -11.08
CA TYR A 122 17.69 9.29 -11.12
C TYR A 122 17.31 10.17 -9.95
N ARG A 123 18.12 11.22 -9.72
CA ARG A 123 17.85 12.25 -8.73
C ARG A 123 17.40 13.52 -9.43
N ASP A 124 16.28 14.10 -9.01
CA ASP A 124 15.75 15.35 -9.56
C ASP A 124 15.40 16.34 -8.45
N ASN A 125 16.10 17.48 -8.45
CA ASN A 125 15.94 18.54 -7.47
C ASN A 125 14.95 19.64 -7.88
N SER A 126 14.20 19.44 -8.97
CA SER A 126 13.28 20.46 -9.48
C SER A 126 12.14 20.78 -8.50
N PHE A 127 11.71 19.78 -7.71
CA PHE A 127 10.58 19.91 -6.78
C PHE A 127 10.98 19.65 -5.31
N HIS A 128 11.97 18.79 -5.07
CA HIS A 128 12.31 18.31 -3.74
C HIS A 128 13.82 18.19 -3.54
N SER A 129 14.31 18.33 -2.31
CA SER A 129 15.72 18.09 -1.96
C SER A 129 15.95 16.66 -1.50
N ALA A 130 17.19 16.18 -1.58
CA ALA A 130 17.56 14.92 -0.93
C ALA A 130 17.15 14.93 0.57
N PRO A 131 16.66 13.81 1.11
CA PRO A 131 16.52 12.49 0.48
C PRO A 131 15.25 12.29 -0.37
N HIS A 132 14.38 13.29 -0.53
CA HIS A 132 13.05 13.24 -1.14
C HIS A 132 13.05 13.45 -2.66
N ASN A 133 14.13 13.07 -3.34
CA ASN A 133 14.38 13.47 -4.73
C ASN A 133 14.76 12.29 -5.64
N ALA A 134 14.50 11.04 -5.24
CA ALA A 134 14.72 9.86 -6.08
C ALA A 134 13.51 9.58 -6.96
N TYR A 135 13.70 9.34 -8.25
CA TYR A 135 12.61 9.05 -9.19
C TYR A 135 13.01 7.96 -10.17
N THR A 136 12.02 7.48 -10.91
CA THR A 136 12.18 6.62 -12.09
C THR A 136 11.22 7.05 -13.20
N SER A 137 11.24 6.35 -14.32
CA SER A 137 10.38 6.54 -15.49
C SER A 137 10.11 5.19 -16.15
N THR A 138 9.15 5.10 -17.07
CA THR A 138 8.90 3.87 -17.84
C THR A 138 10.17 3.29 -18.46
N ASP A 139 11.01 4.12 -19.08
CA ASP A 139 12.26 3.64 -19.71
C ASP A 139 13.21 3.02 -18.69
N GLY A 140 13.36 3.67 -17.53
CA GLY A 140 14.17 3.14 -16.43
C GLY A 140 13.62 1.82 -15.90
N LEU A 141 12.30 1.73 -15.74
CA LEU A 141 11.61 0.53 -15.26
C LEU A 141 11.74 -0.65 -16.22
N LEU A 142 11.53 -0.42 -17.52
CA LEU A 142 11.73 -1.43 -18.55
C LEU A 142 13.17 -1.92 -18.58
N ARG A 143 14.13 -1.00 -18.40
CA ARG A 143 15.55 -1.37 -18.27
C ARG A 143 15.81 -2.20 -17.01
N GLY A 144 15.18 -1.86 -15.89
CA GLY A 144 15.25 -2.65 -14.66
C GLY A 144 14.71 -4.07 -14.83
N ILE A 145 13.53 -4.21 -15.46
CA ILE A 145 12.93 -5.51 -15.79
C ILE A 145 13.87 -6.34 -16.66
N GLU A 146 14.46 -5.74 -17.70
CA GLU A 146 15.40 -6.39 -18.61
C GLU A 146 16.65 -6.90 -17.87
N ILE A 147 17.29 -6.03 -17.07
CA ILE A 147 18.50 -6.38 -16.31
C ILE A 147 18.24 -7.55 -15.36
N ARG A 148 17.05 -7.58 -14.73
CA ARG A 148 16.67 -8.61 -13.77
C ARG A 148 16.13 -9.88 -14.42
N GLY A 149 15.73 -9.82 -15.68
CA GLY A 149 15.09 -10.94 -16.38
C GLY A 149 13.71 -11.28 -15.79
N TYR A 150 13.01 -10.29 -15.23
CA TYR A 150 11.71 -10.52 -14.62
C TYR A 150 10.60 -10.70 -15.66
N ARG A 151 9.65 -11.58 -15.35
CA ARG A 151 8.42 -11.71 -16.14
C ARG A 151 7.56 -10.48 -15.97
N THR A 152 6.85 -10.11 -17.04
CA THR A 152 5.90 -8.97 -17.04
C THR A 152 4.45 -9.44 -17.07
N GLU A 153 4.22 -10.75 -17.04
CA GLU A 153 2.91 -11.37 -17.00
C GLU A 153 2.74 -12.22 -15.74
N HIS A 154 1.51 -12.32 -15.27
CA HIS A 154 1.15 -13.09 -14.11
C HIS A 154 1.59 -14.55 -14.25
N TYR A 155 1.89 -15.19 -13.13
CA TYR A 155 2.18 -16.62 -13.15
C TYR A 155 0.94 -17.43 -13.55
N ASP A 156 1.17 -18.64 -14.08
CA ASP A 156 0.08 -19.53 -14.49
C ASP A 156 -0.80 -19.90 -13.29
N GLY A 157 -2.10 -19.59 -13.39
CA GLY A 157 -3.06 -19.87 -12.31
C GLY A 157 -3.21 -18.74 -11.29
N TYR A 158 -2.65 -17.55 -11.54
CA TYR A 158 -2.94 -16.34 -10.78
C TYR A 158 -4.44 -16.13 -10.60
N LYS A 159 -4.83 -15.74 -9.38
CA LYS A 159 -6.20 -15.41 -9.02
C LYS A 159 -6.23 -13.98 -8.51
N PRO A 160 -7.13 -13.13 -9.04
CA PRO A 160 -7.30 -11.78 -8.54
C PRO A 160 -7.61 -11.75 -7.04
N GLN A 161 -6.94 -10.86 -6.32
CA GLN A 161 -7.15 -10.62 -4.89
C GLN A 161 -8.52 -9.98 -4.61
N TYR A 162 -8.99 -9.10 -5.49
CA TYR A 162 -10.20 -8.31 -5.29
C TYR A 162 -11.32 -8.77 -6.23
N LYS A 163 -12.55 -8.75 -5.72
CA LYS A 163 -13.75 -8.87 -6.54
C LYS A 163 -14.36 -7.52 -6.76
N PHE A 164 -14.76 -7.25 -8.00
CA PHE A 164 -15.45 -6.02 -8.37
C PHE A 164 -16.83 -6.34 -8.93
N HIS A 165 -17.79 -5.44 -8.74
CA HIS A 165 -19.03 -5.45 -9.51
C HIS A 165 -18.76 -5.30 -11.02
N TRP A 166 -19.71 -5.67 -11.88
CA TRP A 166 -19.59 -5.36 -13.30
C TRP A 166 -19.73 -3.86 -13.56
N VAL A 167 -19.14 -3.38 -14.65
CA VAL A 167 -19.24 -1.97 -15.03
C VAL A 167 -20.72 -1.60 -15.20
N GLY A 168 -21.17 -0.59 -14.43
CA GLY A 168 -22.57 -0.17 -14.38
C GLY A 168 -23.40 -0.79 -13.26
N GLU A 169 -22.82 -1.71 -12.47
CA GLU A 169 -23.38 -2.23 -11.23
C GLU A 169 -22.61 -1.66 -10.03
N GLU A 170 -23.35 -1.30 -8.97
CA GLU A 170 -22.78 -0.67 -7.78
C GLU A 170 -23.51 -1.09 -6.51
N SER A 171 -22.78 -1.19 -5.41
CA SER A 171 -23.33 -1.22 -4.06
C SER A 171 -23.28 0.19 -3.46
N ASN A 172 -24.46 0.71 -3.07
CA ASN A 172 -24.58 2.05 -2.47
C ASN A 172 -24.57 2.06 -0.95
N PHE A 173 -24.94 0.93 -0.30
CA PHE A 173 -25.03 0.80 1.15
C PHE A 173 -25.81 1.96 1.80
N ASP A 174 -27.03 2.22 1.33
CA ASP A 174 -27.84 3.38 1.76
C ASP A 174 -28.08 3.42 3.29
N ASP A 175 -28.16 2.25 3.92
CA ASP A 175 -28.30 2.06 5.38
C ASP A 175 -26.96 2.13 6.15
N GLY A 176 -25.84 2.30 5.43
CA GLY A 176 -24.51 2.43 5.99
C GLY A 176 -24.28 3.78 6.68
N GLN A 177 -23.18 3.85 7.43
CA GLN A 177 -22.75 5.09 8.09
C GLN A 177 -22.43 6.16 7.04
N ASP A 178 -22.81 7.41 7.30
CA ASP A 178 -22.42 8.53 6.44
C ASP A 178 -20.90 8.69 6.41
N ALA A 179 -20.36 8.71 5.19
CA ALA A 179 -18.94 8.78 4.91
C ALA A 179 -18.68 9.58 3.64
N ALA A 180 -19.43 10.67 3.41
CA ALA A 180 -19.10 11.64 2.39
C ALA A 180 -17.84 12.44 2.76
N PHE A 181 -17.55 12.53 4.06
CA PHE A 181 -16.27 12.94 4.61
C PHE A 181 -15.63 11.76 5.36
N VAL A 182 -14.33 11.55 5.14
CA VAL A 182 -13.53 10.51 5.81
C VAL A 182 -12.20 11.12 6.23
N ALA A 183 -11.89 11.14 7.52
CA ALA A 183 -10.57 11.46 8.05
C ALA A 183 -9.92 10.21 8.64
N LEU A 184 -8.65 9.97 8.30
CA LEU A 184 -7.89 8.85 8.85
C LEU A 184 -7.19 9.22 10.16
N GLY A 185 -7.01 8.22 11.02
CA GLY A 185 -6.35 8.37 12.32
C GLY A 185 -4.83 8.59 12.28
N TYR A 186 -4.25 8.97 11.13
CA TYR A 186 -2.82 9.25 11.03
C TYR A 186 -2.49 10.62 11.63
N PRO A 187 -1.58 10.68 12.63
CA PRO A 187 -1.43 11.88 13.46
C PRO A 187 -0.72 13.04 12.75
N TYR A 188 0.10 12.76 11.74
CA TYR A 188 1.00 13.76 11.15
C TYR A 188 0.47 14.34 9.83
N ASN A 189 0.28 13.49 8.83
CA ASN A 189 -0.16 13.86 7.49
C ASN A 189 -1.68 14.11 7.40
N LYS A 190 -2.46 13.52 8.32
CA LYS A 190 -3.91 13.75 8.50
C LYS A 190 -4.69 13.76 7.19
N PRO A 191 -4.62 12.69 6.39
CA PRO A 191 -5.28 12.67 5.11
C PRO A 191 -6.79 12.60 5.30
N LYS A 192 -7.50 13.25 4.40
CA LYS A 192 -8.95 13.36 4.36
C LYS A 192 -9.44 13.01 2.97
N PHE A 193 -10.64 12.46 2.89
CA PHE A 193 -11.31 12.18 1.64
C PHE A 193 -12.67 12.85 1.61
N TYR A 194 -12.97 13.50 0.50
CA TYR A 194 -14.20 14.25 0.26
C TYR A 194 -14.94 13.66 -0.94
N TYR A 195 -16.07 13.03 -0.68
CA TYR A 195 -16.93 12.47 -1.71
C TYR A 195 -17.54 13.57 -2.59
N GLN A 196 -17.47 13.36 -3.90
CA GLN A 196 -18.06 14.21 -4.92
C GLN A 196 -19.25 13.46 -5.54
N PRO A 197 -20.49 13.84 -5.21
CA PRO A 197 -21.68 13.13 -5.70
C PRO A 197 -21.79 13.09 -7.24
N ASP A 198 -21.33 14.14 -7.91
CA ASP A 198 -21.43 14.25 -9.37
C ASP A 198 -20.56 13.23 -10.12
N SER A 199 -19.38 12.91 -9.58
CA SER A 199 -18.46 11.92 -10.17
C SER A 199 -18.52 10.56 -9.47
N GLY A 200 -19.09 10.48 -8.27
CA GLY A 200 -19.06 9.29 -7.43
C GLY A 200 -17.67 8.95 -6.90
N LEU A 201 -16.76 9.92 -6.81
CA LEU A 201 -15.36 9.72 -6.40
C LEU A 201 -15.04 10.49 -5.11
N TYR A 202 -14.06 10.00 -4.38
CA TYR A 202 -13.45 10.64 -3.23
C TYR A 202 -12.19 11.38 -3.64
N LEU A 203 -12.15 12.70 -3.44
CA LEU A 203 -10.95 13.51 -3.60
C LEU A 203 -10.12 13.47 -2.32
N ARG A 204 -8.83 13.17 -2.41
CA ARG A 204 -7.91 13.10 -1.27
C ARG A 204 -7.27 14.46 -1.01
N GLU A 205 -7.27 14.87 0.24
CA GLU A 205 -6.45 15.94 0.78
C GLU A 205 -5.45 15.38 1.79
N GLU A 206 -4.32 16.06 1.94
CA GLU A 206 -3.31 15.72 2.93
C GLU A 206 -2.51 16.98 3.28
N TYR A 207 -2.00 17.05 4.50
CA TYR A 207 -1.31 18.26 5.00
C TYR A 207 -2.17 19.53 4.88
N GLY A 208 -3.49 19.39 4.87
CA GLY A 208 -4.46 20.51 4.77
C GLY A 208 -4.62 21.11 3.38
N ALA A 209 -4.19 20.42 2.33
CA ALA A 209 -4.37 20.85 0.95
C ALA A 209 -4.75 19.67 0.02
N PRO A 210 -5.30 19.94 -1.17
CA PRO A 210 -5.48 18.94 -2.22
C PRO A 210 -4.21 18.13 -2.46
N HIS A 211 -4.33 16.80 -2.48
CA HIS A 211 -3.22 15.91 -2.81
C HIS A 211 -3.08 15.84 -4.34
N ILE A 212 -2.17 16.64 -4.88
CA ILE A 212 -1.99 16.83 -6.33
C ILE A 212 -0.84 15.97 -6.86
N ASP A 213 -1.00 15.43 -8.06
CA ASP A 213 0.09 14.90 -8.88
C ASP A 213 0.74 16.04 -9.69
N VAL A 214 2.05 16.22 -9.53
CA VAL A 214 2.78 17.32 -10.17
C VAL A 214 2.91 17.16 -11.69
N GLU A 215 2.75 15.96 -12.24
CA GLU A 215 2.92 15.71 -13.68
C GLU A 215 1.74 16.26 -14.51
N ASN A 216 0.53 16.26 -13.95
CA ASN A 216 -0.69 16.64 -14.67
C ASN A 216 -1.59 17.62 -13.91
N GLY A 217 -1.30 17.91 -12.64
CA GLY A 217 -2.12 18.79 -11.80
C GLY A 217 -3.43 18.16 -11.33
N GLU A 218 -3.61 16.85 -11.53
CA GLU A 218 -4.80 16.14 -11.08
C GLU A 218 -4.74 15.87 -9.58
N GLN A 219 -5.87 16.04 -8.90
CA GLN A 219 -6.01 15.63 -7.51
C GLN A 219 -6.24 14.11 -7.46
N ILE A 220 -5.64 13.44 -6.48
CA ILE A 220 -5.87 12.02 -6.26
C ILE A 220 -7.34 11.78 -5.96
N ALA A 221 -7.96 10.92 -6.78
CA ALA A 221 -9.37 10.58 -6.72
C ALA A 221 -9.56 9.06 -6.76
N VAL A 222 -10.38 8.52 -5.87
CA VAL A 222 -10.64 7.07 -5.76
C VAL A 222 -12.13 6.78 -5.62
N LYS A 223 -12.58 5.60 -6.07
CA LYS A 223 -13.97 5.14 -5.91
C LYS A 223 -14.17 4.46 -4.54
N ASN A 224 -13.14 3.76 -4.10
CA ASN A 224 -13.19 2.87 -2.95
C ASN A 224 -12.13 3.28 -1.94
N ILE A 225 -12.49 3.26 -0.66
CA ILE A 225 -11.54 3.34 0.45
C ILE A 225 -11.75 2.11 1.33
N ILE A 226 -10.68 1.42 1.68
CA ILE A 226 -10.67 0.33 2.64
C ILE A 226 -9.80 0.75 3.81
N ILE A 227 -10.27 0.55 5.03
CA ILE A 227 -9.47 0.77 6.24
C ILE A 227 -9.32 -0.57 6.95
N GLU A 228 -8.07 -0.98 7.14
CA GLU A 228 -7.71 -2.14 7.95
C GLU A 228 -7.27 -1.67 9.33
N PHE A 229 -7.97 -2.11 10.37
CA PHE A 229 -7.51 -1.90 11.74
C PHE A 229 -6.52 -3.00 12.11
N GLN A 230 -5.29 -2.60 12.41
CA GLN A 230 -4.14 -3.49 12.44
C GLN A 230 -3.46 -3.50 13.80
N ASN A 231 -3.02 -4.69 14.20
CA ASN A 231 -2.06 -4.84 15.28
C ASN A 231 -0.69 -4.35 14.83
N TYR A 232 0.04 -3.77 15.77
CA TYR A 232 1.38 -3.27 15.48
C TYR A 232 2.28 -3.29 16.71
N ALA A 233 3.58 -3.40 16.45
CA ALA A 233 4.64 -3.24 17.43
C ALA A 233 5.86 -2.58 16.79
N ASN A 234 6.88 -2.37 17.62
CA ASN A 234 8.21 -2.06 17.18
C ASN A 234 9.03 -3.34 17.08
N TYR A 235 9.79 -3.52 16.01
CA TYR A 235 10.72 -4.63 15.88
C TYR A 235 11.79 -4.55 16.95
N GLN A 236 11.88 -5.55 17.83
CA GLN A 236 12.94 -5.67 18.86
C GLN A 236 13.17 -4.37 19.66
N GLU A 237 12.10 -3.64 19.99
CA GLU A 237 12.15 -2.33 20.65
C GLU A 237 12.93 -1.23 19.88
N SER A 238 13.21 -1.46 18.59
CA SER A 238 13.80 -0.47 17.69
C SER A 238 12.77 0.56 17.21
N GLN A 239 13.20 1.57 16.47
CA GLN A 239 12.28 2.54 15.87
C GLN A 239 11.41 1.96 14.74
N TYR A 240 11.80 0.84 14.13
CA TYR A 240 11.11 0.26 12.98
C TYR A 240 9.78 -0.36 13.40
N LEU A 241 8.70 0.04 12.73
CA LEU A 241 7.37 -0.51 12.96
C LEU A 241 7.22 -1.87 12.28
N HIS A 242 6.44 -2.73 12.91
CA HIS A 242 5.92 -3.98 12.38
C HIS A 242 4.40 -3.95 12.48
N PHE A 243 3.72 -4.21 11.36
CA PHE A 243 2.29 -4.48 11.33
C PHE A 243 2.08 -5.98 11.15
N ASP A 244 1.24 -6.59 11.98
CA ASP A 244 0.86 -7.99 11.76
C ASP A 244 -0.24 -8.08 10.71
N THR A 245 0.21 -8.11 9.46
CA THR A 245 -0.66 -8.24 8.31
C THR A 245 -1.33 -9.61 8.15
N THR A 246 -1.12 -10.55 9.09
CA THR A 246 -1.68 -11.91 9.07
C THR A 246 -2.65 -12.20 10.21
N ALA A 247 -2.66 -11.36 11.25
CA ALA A 247 -3.56 -11.47 12.39
C ALA A 247 -5.05 -11.47 11.99
N GLY A 248 -5.38 -10.82 10.87
CA GLY A 248 -6.75 -10.48 10.53
C GLY A 248 -7.30 -9.39 11.45
N GLY A 249 -8.51 -8.94 11.16
CA GLY A 249 -9.13 -7.90 11.99
C GLY A 249 -10.42 -7.35 11.44
N LYS A 250 -10.92 -6.32 12.11
CA LYS A 250 -12.02 -5.50 11.62
C LYS A 250 -11.51 -4.39 10.70
N GLY A 251 -12.42 -3.80 9.95
CA GLY A 251 -12.13 -2.68 9.08
C GLY A 251 -13.39 -1.97 8.62
N LYS A 252 -13.20 -1.04 7.70
CA LYS A 252 -14.28 -0.30 7.03
C LYS A 252 -14.11 -0.41 5.53
N TYR A 253 -15.21 -0.61 4.82
CA TYR A 253 -15.28 -0.36 3.38
C TYR A 253 -16.13 0.87 3.13
N ILE A 254 -15.61 1.81 2.36
CA ILE A 254 -16.25 3.08 2.06
C ILE A 254 -16.33 3.28 0.55
N THR A 255 -17.53 3.60 0.07
CA THR A 255 -17.82 3.95 -1.32
C THR A 255 -19.13 4.74 -1.38
N ASN A 256 -19.34 5.53 -2.44
CA ASN A 256 -20.60 6.25 -2.69
C ASN A 256 -21.14 7.10 -1.52
N GLY A 257 -20.25 7.68 -0.71
CA GLY A 257 -20.63 8.49 0.46
C GLY A 257 -21.04 7.68 1.69
N LYS A 258 -20.87 6.36 1.67
CA LYS A 258 -21.32 5.42 2.71
C LYS A 258 -20.22 4.48 3.15
N ALA A 259 -20.26 4.09 4.43
CA ALA A 259 -19.34 3.13 5.01
C ALA A 259 -20.07 1.94 5.63
N ILE A 260 -19.49 0.75 5.47
CA ILE A 260 -19.92 -0.47 6.15
C ILE A 260 -18.76 -1.11 6.92
N ASP A 261 -19.12 -1.88 7.94
CA ASP A 261 -18.16 -2.72 8.67
C ASP A 261 -17.79 -3.96 7.85
N ILE A 262 -16.50 -4.27 7.87
CA ILE A 262 -15.93 -5.46 7.24
C ILE A 262 -14.97 -6.16 8.20
N THR A 263 -14.66 -7.41 7.89
CA THR A 263 -13.50 -8.12 8.44
C THR A 263 -12.50 -8.41 7.33
N TRP A 264 -11.22 -8.43 7.67
CA TRP A 264 -10.16 -8.82 6.75
C TRP A 264 -9.39 -10.01 7.34
N GLU A 265 -8.96 -10.92 6.46
CA GLU A 265 -8.09 -12.05 6.81
C GLU A 265 -7.01 -12.19 5.75
N ARG A 266 -5.79 -12.54 6.18
CA ARG A 266 -4.69 -12.86 5.27
C ARG A 266 -4.04 -14.15 5.76
N PRO A 267 -4.18 -15.28 5.04
CA PRO A 267 -3.73 -16.58 5.54
C PRO A 267 -2.23 -16.66 5.83
N SER A 268 -1.40 -15.93 5.08
CA SER A 268 0.05 -15.83 5.29
C SER A 268 0.62 -14.56 4.64
N PHE A 269 1.88 -14.25 4.88
CA PHE A 269 2.53 -13.04 4.37
C PHE A 269 2.44 -12.87 2.84
N TYR A 270 2.47 -13.96 2.07
CA TYR A 270 2.46 -13.92 0.60
C TYR A 270 1.08 -14.22 -0.01
N GLU A 271 0.07 -14.51 0.81
CA GLU A 271 -1.28 -14.80 0.33
C GLU A 271 -2.12 -13.50 0.25
N PRO A 272 -3.04 -13.39 -0.71
CA PRO A 272 -3.91 -12.23 -0.83
C PRO A 272 -4.82 -12.06 0.39
N VAL A 273 -5.11 -10.81 0.73
CA VAL A 273 -6.13 -10.48 1.74
C VAL A 273 -7.52 -10.78 1.18
N THR A 274 -8.40 -11.31 2.03
CA THR A 274 -9.83 -11.45 1.76
C THR A 274 -10.62 -10.52 2.68
N TYR A 275 -11.55 -9.75 2.11
CA TYR A 275 -12.49 -8.94 2.87
C TYR A 275 -13.86 -9.60 2.89
N LYS A 276 -14.52 -9.55 4.04
CA LYS A 276 -15.89 -10.06 4.21
C LYS A 276 -16.76 -9.02 4.90
N THR A 277 -18.02 -8.93 4.49
CA THR A 277 -19.06 -8.24 5.25
C THR A 277 -19.35 -8.98 6.56
N LEU A 278 -19.99 -8.31 7.54
CA LEU A 278 -20.27 -8.94 8.84
C LEU A 278 -21.23 -10.15 8.77
N ASP A 279 -21.98 -10.31 7.68
CA ASP A 279 -22.79 -11.51 7.42
C ASP A 279 -21.99 -12.68 6.80
N GLY A 280 -20.68 -12.51 6.64
CA GLY A 280 -19.74 -13.54 6.20
C GLY A 280 -19.60 -13.68 4.68
N LYS A 281 -20.25 -12.83 3.88
CA LYS A 281 -20.05 -12.81 2.43
C LYS A 281 -18.74 -12.11 2.08
N GLU A 282 -18.07 -12.62 1.05
CA GLU A 282 -16.91 -11.93 0.49
C GLU A 282 -17.34 -10.58 -0.10
N LEU A 283 -16.53 -9.56 0.14
CA LEU A 283 -16.82 -8.20 -0.28
C LEU A 283 -16.59 -8.04 -1.78
N GLU A 284 -17.57 -7.49 -2.49
CA GLU A 284 -17.42 -6.99 -3.85
C GLU A 284 -17.24 -5.46 -3.80
N LEU A 285 -16.17 -4.98 -4.45
CA LEU A 285 -15.83 -3.57 -4.55
C LEU A 285 -16.60 -2.92 -5.72
N ASN A 286 -16.88 -1.63 -5.61
CA ASN A 286 -17.37 -0.87 -6.76
C ASN A 286 -16.25 -0.69 -7.78
N THR A 287 -16.61 -0.64 -9.05
CA THR A 287 -15.63 -0.45 -10.13
C THR A 287 -14.94 0.91 -10.00
N GLY A 288 -13.61 0.91 -9.88
CA GLY A 288 -12.75 2.09 -9.84
C GLY A 288 -11.54 1.91 -8.93
N LYS A 289 -10.71 2.97 -8.86
CA LYS A 289 -9.48 2.99 -8.03
C LYS A 289 -9.78 2.78 -6.55
N THR A 290 -8.88 2.08 -5.86
CA THR A 290 -9.03 1.74 -4.43
C THR A 290 -7.87 2.28 -3.59
N PHE A 291 -8.18 2.85 -2.43
CA PHE A 291 -7.19 3.29 -1.45
C PHE A 291 -7.32 2.47 -0.17
N VAL A 292 -6.28 1.70 0.18
CA VAL A 292 -6.25 0.83 1.36
C VAL A 292 -5.39 1.48 2.44
N CYS A 293 -5.96 1.67 3.62
CA CYS A 293 -5.32 2.38 4.73
C CYS A 293 -5.15 1.44 5.91
N LEU A 294 -3.90 1.16 6.30
CA LEU A 294 -3.61 0.40 7.51
C LEU A 294 -3.56 1.38 8.68
N VAL A 295 -4.53 1.28 9.58
CA VAL A 295 -4.62 2.13 10.77
C VAL A 295 -4.31 1.27 11.99
N GLN A 296 -3.36 1.73 12.81
CA GLN A 296 -3.03 1.10 14.08
C GLN A 296 -4.27 1.03 14.97
N ASN A 297 -4.51 -0.11 15.62
CA ASN A 297 -5.65 -0.30 16.53
C ASN A 297 -5.77 0.79 17.60
N GLU A 298 -4.65 1.36 18.06
CA GLU A 298 -4.62 2.46 19.04
C GLU A 298 -5.07 3.81 18.46
N ASN A 299 -5.09 3.97 17.14
CA ASN A 299 -5.43 5.23 16.47
C ASN A 299 -6.83 5.25 15.84
N ILE A 300 -7.61 4.17 15.96
CA ILE A 300 -8.94 4.08 15.32
C ILE A 300 -9.93 5.12 15.86
N ARG A 301 -9.72 5.63 17.08
CA ARG A 301 -10.51 6.73 17.67
C ARG A 301 -10.37 8.05 16.94
N ALA A 302 -9.26 8.22 16.23
CA ALA A 302 -8.99 9.41 15.43
C ALA A 302 -9.57 9.30 14.01
N CYS A 303 -10.06 8.12 13.60
CA CYS A 303 -10.78 7.97 12.34
C CYS A 303 -12.19 8.55 12.47
N GLN A 304 -12.54 9.52 11.63
CA GLN A 304 -13.82 10.23 11.72
C GLN A 304 -14.55 10.27 10.38
N PHE A 305 -15.81 9.85 10.36
CA PHE A 305 -16.66 9.87 9.16
C PHE A 305 -17.92 10.70 9.40
N GLY A 306 -18.46 11.29 8.35
CA GLY A 306 -19.75 11.98 8.38
C GLY A 306 -20.27 12.34 7.00
N ALA A 307 -21.44 12.99 6.96
CA ALA A 307 -21.99 13.57 5.73
C ALA A 307 -21.21 14.83 5.29
N SER A 308 -20.48 15.44 6.23
CA SER A 308 -19.56 16.55 6.03
C SER A 308 -18.52 16.56 7.16
N GLU A 309 -17.49 17.39 7.04
CA GLU A 309 -16.45 17.55 8.08
C GLU A 309 -17.04 18.01 9.42
N GLU A 310 -18.06 18.87 9.42
CA GLU A 310 -18.70 19.40 10.63
C GLU A 310 -19.54 18.36 11.38
N THR A 311 -20.03 17.36 10.66
CA THR A 311 -20.85 16.27 11.22
C THR A 311 -20.03 15.04 11.55
N ALA A 312 -18.73 15.06 11.25
CA ALA A 312 -17.89 13.90 11.37
C ALA A 312 -17.70 13.47 12.83
N THR A 313 -17.87 12.17 13.08
CA THR A 313 -17.68 11.55 14.40
C THR A 313 -16.80 10.32 14.28
N CYS A 314 -16.28 9.82 15.41
CA CYS A 314 -15.52 8.57 15.45
C CYS A 314 -16.24 7.46 14.66
N CYS A 315 -15.50 6.76 13.78
CA CYS A 315 -16.08 5.76 12.89
C CYS A 315 -16.44 4.43 13.59
N VAL A 316 -16.03 4.26 14.84
CA VAL A 316 -16.30 3.07 15.66
C VAL A 316 -16.89 3.49 17.00
N SER A 317 -17.60 2.57 17.65
CA SER A 317 -18.06 2.77 19.02
C SER A 317 -16.91 2.74 20.02
N GLU A 318 -17.15 3.27 21.22
CA GLU A 318 -16.20 3.22 22.34
C GLU A 318 -15.81 1.78 22.71
N GLU A 319 -16.78 0.86 22.68
CA GLU A 319 -16.59 -0.56 22.97
C GLU A 319 -15.68 -1.22 21.94
N GLU A 320 -15.90 -0.95 20.65
CA GLU A 320 -15.06 -1.48 19.58
C GLU A 320 -13.64 -0.95 19.65
N ALA A 321 -13.50 0.34 19.97
CA ALA A 321 -12.19 0.94 20.08
C ALA A 321 -11.40 0.38 21.27
N ALA A 322 -12.04 0.23 22.43
CA ALA A 322 -11.44 -0.42 23.59
C ALA A 322 -11.08 -1.89 23.30
N ALA A 323 -11.93 -2.62 22.56
CA ALA A 323 -11.66 -4.00 22.18
C ALA A 323 -10.44 -4.12 21.26
N ALA A 324 -10.24 -3.20 20.31
CA ALA A 324 -9.08 -3.19 19.43
C ALA A 324 -7.77 -2.86 20.19
N GLU A 325 -7.82 -1.95 21.16
CA GLU A 325 -6.68 -1.65 22.05
C GLU A 325 -6.28 -2.86 22.90
N VAL A 326 -7.28 -3.57 23.45
CA VAL A 326 -7.07 -4.83 24.17
C VAL A 326 -6.47 -5.88 23.24
N TYR A 327 -7.00 -6.02 22.03
CA TYR A 327 -6.49 -6.97 21.05
C TYR A 327 -5.02 -6.70 20.70
N ASN A 328 -4.65 -5.44 20.44
CA ASN A 328 -3.25 -5.07 20.22
C ASN A 328 -2.37 -5.35 21.44
N THR A 329 -2.87 -5.08 22.65
CA THR A 329 -2.13 -5.33 23.90
C THR A 329 -1.87 -6.82 24.11
N GLU A 330 -2.89 -7.67 23.93
CA GLU A 330 -2.77 -9.12 24.04
C GLU A 330 -1.84 -9.68 22.97
N TRP A 331 -1.98 -9.21 21.73
CA TRP A 331 -1.09 -9.57 20.62
C TRP A 331 0.37 -9.17 20.93
N ARG A 332 0.63 -7.95 21.39
CA ARG A 332 1.97 -7.48 21.79
C ARG A 332 2.56 -8.30 22.94
N ALA A 333 1.74 -8.73 23.90
CA ALA A 333 2.19 -9.56 25.01
C ALA A 333 2.53 -11.00 24.56
N ALA A 334 1.82 -11.51 23.56
CA ALA A 334 2.13 -12.80 22.92
C ALA A 334 3.36 -12.70 22.01
N TYR A 335 3.57 -11.54 21.37
CA TYR A 335 4.75 -11.17 20.61
C TYR A 335 5.97 -10.95 21.54
N LYS A 336 6.45 -12.02 22.16
CA LYS A 336 7.58 -11.99 23.10
C LYS A 336 8.89 -11.67 22.37
N TYR A 337 9.54 -10.56 22.75
CA TYR A 337 10.97 -10.30 22.52
C TYR A 337 11.48 -10.36 21.07
N GLY A 338 10.63 -10.19 20.06
CA GLY A 338 11.04 -10.36 18.67
C GLY A 338 11.45 -11.80 18.31
N GLU A 339 11.15 -12.78 19.17
CA GLU A 339 11.07 -14.20 18.81
C GLU A 339 9.68 -14.46 18.24
N ASP A 340 9.36 -13.77 17.15
CA ASP A 340 8.31 -14.29 16.31
C ASP A 340 8.86 -15.59 15.68
N PRO A 341 8.16 -16.73 15.75
CA PRO A 341 8.39 -17.84 14.84
C PRO A 341 8.65 -17.36 13.42
N TYR A 342 7.95 -16.32 12.94
CA TYR A 342 8.27 -15.60 11.70
C TYR A 342 9.71 -15.12 11.68
N LEU A 343 10.18 -14.27 12.60
CA LEU A 343 11.54 -13.72 12.53
C LEU A 343 12.65 -14.78 12.56
N SER A 344 12.46 -15.88 13.29
CA SER A 344 13.41 -17.00 13.34
C SER A 344 13.38 -17.90 12.09
N ILE A 345 12.18 -18.22 11.58
CA ILE A 345 11.97 -18.91 10.30
C ILE A 345 12.51 -18.04 9.16
N MET A 346 12.24 -16.75 9.17
CA MET A 346 12.65 -15.78 8.17
C MET A 346 14.16 -15.53 8.15
N ALA A 347 14.84 -15.57 9.31
CA ALA A 347 16.30 -15.55 9.33
C ALA A 347 16.90 -16.80 8.67
N HIS A 348 16.29 -17.96 8.92
CA HIS A 348 16.69 -19.22 8.30
C HIS A 348 16.34 -19.28 6.80
N GLU A 349 15.18 -18.76 6.40
CA GLU A 349 14.75 -18.66 5.00
C GLU A 349 15.58 -17.63 4.22
N ARG A 350 15.93 -16.49 4.82
CA ARG A 350 16.90 -15.54 4.25
C ARG A 350 18.23 -16.23 4.01
N ASP A 351 18.79 -16.89 5.03
CA ASP A 351 20.10 -17.53 4.92
C ASP A 351 20.07 -18.67 3.90
N ALA A 352 18.96 -19.40 3.81
CA ALA A 352 18.72 -20.41 2.78
C ALA A 352 18.60 -19.78 1.37
N ALA A 353 17.90 -18.65 1.22
CA ALA A 353 17.76 -17.93 -0.05
C ALA A 353 19.08 -17.32 -0.50
N ILE A 354 19.85 -16.69 0.39
CA ILE A 354 21.21 -16.21 0.08
C ILE A 354 22.11 -17.38 -0.35
N ALA A 355 22.03 -18.52 0.35
CA ALA A 355 22.79 -19.72 0.01
C ALA A 355 22.39 -20.31 -1.35
N SER A 356 21.09 -20.35 -1.69
CA SER A 356 20.60 -20.84 -2.99
C SER A 356 21.07 -19.96 -4.16
N HIS A 357 21.35 -18.68 -3.89
CA HIS A 357 21.89 -17.70 -4.85
C HIS A 357 23.42 -17.57 -4.81
N GLY A 358 24.14 -18.59 -4.33
CA GLY A 358 25.60 -18.61 -4.32
C GLY A 358 26.23 -17.53 -3.42
N GLY A 359 25.51 -17.11 -2.37
CA GLY A 359 25.94 -16.06 -1.44
C GLY A 359 25.71 -14.63 -1.93
N GLN A 360 24.98 -14.45 -3.04
CA GLN A 360 24.66 -13.13 -3.59
C GLN A 360 23.24 -12.71 -3.21
N SER A 361 23.10 -11.53 -2.61
CA SER A 361 21.79 -10.92 -2.36
C SER A 361 21.10 -10.56 -3.68
N LYS A 362 19.77 -10.69 -3.78
CA LYS A 362 18.99 -10.08 -4.87
C LYS A 362 18.95 -8.56 -4.77
N VAL A 363 19.09 -8.04 -3.56
CA VAL A 363 19.23 -6.62 -3.26
C VAL A 363 20.73 -6.32 -3.22
N GLN A 364 21.39 -6.39 -4.38
CA GLN A 364 22.83 -6.18 -4.52
C GLN A 364 23.20 -4.73 -4.20
N VAL A 365 23.33 -4.39 -2.92
CA VAL A 365 23.73 -3.06 -2.46
C VAL A 365 25.03 -2.69 -3.15
N GLY A 366 24.98 -1.70 -4.06
CA GLY A 366 26.19 -1.16 -4.65
C GLY A 366 27.11 -0.67 -3.52
N MET A 367 28.40 -1.01 -3.57
CA MET A 367 29.39 -0.43 -2.65
C MET A 367 29.46 1.08 -2.91
N GLY A 368 28.60 1.86 -2.25
CA GLY A 368 28.44 3.28 -2.54
C GLY A 368 27.48 3.95 -1.58
N ASN A 369 28.08 4.60 -0.57
CA ASN A 369 27.49 5.54 0.38
C ASN A 369 26.54 4.93 1.42
N GLY A 370 27.16 4.45 2.50
CA GLY A 370 26.52 4.45 3.80
C GLY A 370 26.03 5.87 4.13
N ASP A 371 24.72 5.97 4.28
CA ASP A 371 23.96 6.88 5.13
C ASP A 371 22.52 6.84 4.63
N PHE A 372 21.71 5.90 5.12
CA PHE A 372 20.23 5.98 5.12
C PHE A 372 19.63 5.18 6.27
#